data_AF-A0A2E5Y4Z1-F1
#
_entry.id   AF-A0A2E5Y4Z1-F1
#
_cell.length_a   1.000
_cell.length_b   1.000
_cell.length_c   1.000
_cell.angle_alpha   90.00
_cell.angle_beta   90.00
_cell.angle_gamma   90.00
#
_symmetry.space_group_name_H-M   'P 1'
#
loop_
_entity.id
_entity.type
_entity.pdbx_description
1 polymer ?
#
loop_
_entity_poly.entity_id
_entity_poly.type
_entity_poly.pdbx_seq_one_letter_code
_entity_poly.pdbx_strand_id
1 'polypeptide(L)'
;MDWKEQALNSKVWLILTAIIHTFVGMLSTYDSSNDNETMILGIMLIIPVYMLYAAFMTEGQAQARLAAVFAGPIVVWFLVCAAMGLEPTYATENIEWKLSPELIPPLFFWGMTALTGLLGWNMEESTPATEA
;
A
#
# COMPACT_ATOMS: atom_id res chain seq x y z
N MET A 1 -23.50 8.19 5.76
CA MET A 1 -22.14 7.98 6.28
C MET A 1 -21.30 9.16 5.84
N ASP A 2 -20.56 9.78 6.75
CA ASP A 2 -19.74 10.98 6.45
C ASP A 2 -18.56 10.58 5.53
N TRP A 3 -18.26 11.40 4.53
CA TRP A 3 -17.17 11.13 3.58
C TRP A 3 -15.80 11.25 4.26
N LYS A 4 -15.70 12.08 5.31
CA LYS A 4 -14.47 12.23 6.10
C LYS A 4 -14.12 10.95 6.86
N GLU A 5 -15.14 10.32 7.43
CA GLU A 5 -15.00 9.05 8.14
C GLU A 5 -14.52 7.94 7.20
N GLN A 6 -15.08 7.89 5.98
CA GLN A 6 -14.61 6.98 4.93
C GLN A 6 -13.18 7.27 4.47
N ALA A 7 -12.82 8.55 4.33
CA ALA A 7 -11.48 8.97 3.95
C ALA A 7 -10.41 8.61 4.99
N LEU A 8 -10.78 8.35 6.24
CA LEU A 8 -9.87 7.90 7.30
C LEU A 8 -9.99 6.40 7.61
N ASN A 9 -10.81 5.66 6.86
CA ASN A 9 -11.03 4.24 7.08
C ASN A 9 -9.91 3.39 6.44
N SER A 10 -9.19 2.61 7.26
CA SER A 10 -8.11 1.72 6.79
C SER A 10 -8.58 0.69 5.76
N LYS A 11 -9.79 0.13 5.88
CA LYS A 11 -10.37 -0.84 4.94
C LYS A 11 -10.42 -0.28 3.52
N VAL A 12 -10.87 0.97 3.40
CA VAL A 12 -11.02 1.66 2.10
C VAL A 12 -9.65 1.78 1.43
N TRP A 13 -8.65 2.28 2.15
CA TRP A 13 -7.31 2.46 1.61
C TRP A 13 -6.58 1.15 1.31
N LEU A 14 -6.75 0.12 2.13
CA LEU A 14 -6.25 -1.23 1.84
C LEU A 14 -6.76 -1.73 0.49
N ILE A 15 -8.07 -1.59 0.22
CA ILE A 15 -8.69 -2.04 -1.03
C ILE A 15 -8.21 -1.19 -2.21
N LEU A 16 -8.27 0.14 -2.09
CA LEU A 16 -7.87 1.05 -3.17
C LEU A 16 -6.40 0.86 -3.57
N THR A 17 -5.50 0.80 -2.59
CA THR A 17 -4.08 0.62 -2.84
C THR A 17 -3.78 -0.76 -3.40
N ALA A 18 -4.46 -1.83 -2.95
CA ALA A 18 -4.30 -3.16 -3.54
C ALA A 18 -4.69 -3.18 -5.03
N ILE A 19 -5.79 -2.52 -5.40
CA ILE A 19 -6.25 -2.43 -6.79
C ILE A 19 -5.27 -1.60 -7.63
N ILE A 20 -4.92 -0.38 -7.16
CA ILE A 20 -3.99 0.51 -7.86
C ILE A 20 -2.63 -0.17 -8.04
N HIS A 21 -2.08 -0.78 -7.00
CA HIS A 21 -0.80 -1.50 -7.08
C HIS A 21 -0.86 -2.64 -8.10
N THR A 22 -1.92 -3.44 -8.07
CA THR A 22 -2.08 -4.57 -9.01
C THR A 22 -2.13 -4.09 -10.46
N PHE A 23 -3.06 -3.20 -10.80
CA PHE A 23 -3.31 -2.86 -12.20
C PHE A 23 -2.37 -1.78 -12.73
N VAL A 24 -2.13 -0.74 -11.93
CA VAL A 24 -1.34 0.41 -12.35
C VAL A 24 0.13 0.20 -11.98
N GLY A 25 0.41 -0.20 -10.74
CA GLY A 25 1.79 -0.36 -10.26
C GLY A 25 2.55 -1.54 -10.87
N MET A 26 1.85 -2.60 -11.28
CA MET A 26 2.48 -3.85 -11.70
C MET A 26 2.09 -4.31 -13.11
N LEU A 27 0.80 -4.45 -13.40
CA LEU A 27 0.36 -4.99 -14.70
C LEU A 27 0.51 -3.99 -15.86
N SER A 28 0.49 -2.67 -15.60
CA SER A 28 0.54 -1.67 -16.68
C SER A 28 1.92 -1.56 -17.34
N THR A 29 2.98 -1.89 -16.61
CA THR A 29 4.38 -1.79 -17.05
C THR A 29 5.01 -3.15 -17.34
N TYR A 30 4.22 -4.22 -17.32
CA TYR A 30 4.73 -5.59 -17.42
C TYR A 30 5.06 -5.98 -18.86
N ASP A 31 6.32 -6.36 -19.10
CA ASP A 31 6.78 -6.98 -20.33
C ASP A 31 6.86 -8.50 -20.19
N SER A 32 5.90 -9.20 -20.79
CA SER A 32 5.82 -10.67 -20.78
C SER A 32 6.94 -11.40 -21.54
N SER A 33 7.77 -10.68 -22.29
CA SER A 33 8.94 -11.26 -22.96
C SER A 33 10.20 -11.27 -22.10
N ASN A 34 10.17 -10.61 -20.93
CA ASN A 34 11.26 -10.54 -19.97
C ASN A 34 10.97 -11.40 -18.73
N ASP A 35 11.61 -12.57 -18.66
CA ASP A 35 11.41 -13.55 -17.57
C ASP A 35 11.69 -12.95 -16.17
N ASN A 36 12.62 -12.00 -16.05
CA ASN A 36 12.92 -11.36 -14.77
C ASN A 36 11.76 -10.48 -14.31
N GLU A 37 11.11 -9.77 -15.22
CA GLU A 37 9.90 -9.01 -14.90
C GLU A 37 8.75 -9.92 -14.49
N THR A 38 8.55 -11.06 -15.17
CA THR A 38 7.52 -12.05 -14.77
C THR A 38 7.77 -12.57 -13.35
N MET A 39 9.03 -12.85 -13.00
CA MET A 39 9.40 -13.30 -11.66
C MET A 39 9.12 -12.22 -10.60
N ILE A 40 9.52 -10.97 -10.84
CA ILE A 40 9.29 -9.86 -9.91
C ILE A 40 7.79 -9.54 -9.80
N LEU A 41 7.06 -9.59 -10.91
CA LEU A 41 5.60 -9.44 -10.95
C LEU A 41 4.93 -10.41 -9.99
N GLY A 42 5.30 -11.69 -10.04
CA GLY A 42 4.76 -12.72 -9.16
C GLY A 42 4.94 -12.39 -7.67
N ILE A 43 6.14 -11.95 -7.27
CA ILE A 43 6.44 -11.58 -5.88
C ILE A 43 5.65 -10.33 -5.46
N MET A 44 5.63 -9.30 -6.30
CA MET A 44 4.97 -8.02 -6.00
C MET A 44 3.44 -8.15 -5.94
N LEU A 45 2.85 -9.13 -6.65
CA LEU A 45 1.42 -9.42 -6.60
C LEU A 45 0.99 -10.23 -5.35
N ILE A 46 1.93 -10.69 -4.51
CA ILE A 46 1.59 -11.26 -3.19
C ILE A 46 1.13 -10.16 -2.22
N ILE A 47 1.71 -8.96 -2.32
CA ILE A 47 1.39 -7.81 -1.45
C ILE A 47 -0.12 -7.51 -1.42
N PRO A 48 -0.84 -7.33 -2.55
CA PRO A 48 -2.26 -7.07 -2.53
C PRO A 48 -3.09 -8.21 -1.93
N VAL A 49 -2.61 -9.46 -1.97
CA VAL A 49 -3.29 -10.59 -1.28
C VAL A 49 -3.32 -10.35 0.23
N TYR A 50 -2.19 -9.95 0.83
CA TYR A 50 -2.14 -9.62 2.26
C TYR A 50 -2.97 -8.39 2.61
N MET A 51 -2.99 -7.38 1.73
CA MET A 51 -3.82 -6.19 1.93
C MET A 51 -5.31 -6.50 1.89
N LEU A 52 -5.76 -7.31 0.93
CA LEU A 52 -7.15 -7.75 0.83
C LEU A 52 -7.52 -8.69 1.97
N TYR A 53 -6.60 -9.54 2.43
CA TYR A 53 -6.80 -10.31 3.66
C TYR A 53 -7.04 -9.38 4.85
N ALA A 54 -6.19 -8.38 5.08
CA ALA A 54 -6.40 -7.40 6.16
C ALA A 54 -7.74 -6.67 5.99
N ALA A 55 -8.09 -6.27 4.76
CA ALA A 55 -9.33 -5.56 4.48
C ALA A 55 -10.58 -6.39 4.79
N PHE A 56 -10.61 -7.67 4.43
CA PHE A 56 -11.83 -8.48 4.50
C PHE A 56 -11.88 -9.48 5.65
N MET A 57 -10.74 -9.83 6.25
CA MET A 57 -10.64 -10.88 7.27
C MET A 57 -10.23 -10.35 8.66
N THR A 58 -10.01 -9.04 8.78
CA THR A 58 -9.70 -8.40 10.08
C THR A 58 -10.51 -7.12 10.22
N GLU A 59 -10.71 -6.66 11.45
CA GLU A 59 -11.46 -5.44 11.77
C GLU A 59 -10.79 -4.67 12.91
N GLY A 60 -11.29 -3.46 13.19
CA GLY A 60 -10.83 -2.61 14.29
C GLY A 60 -9.32 -2.37 14.28
N GLN A 61 -8.71 -2.46 15.46
CA GLN A 61 -7.28 -2.20 15.64
C GLN A 61 -6.39 -3.17 14.85
N ALA A 62 -6.78 -4.44 14.73
CA ALA A 62 -5.97 -5.43 14.01
C ALA A 62 -5.82 -5.04 12.53
N GLN A 63 -6.93 -4.62 11.90
CA GLN A 63 -6.90 -4.13 10.52
C GLN A 63 -6.04 -2.87 10.36
N ALA A 64 -6.19 -1.90 11.26
CA ALA A 64 -5.41 -0.66 11.22
C ALA A 64 -3.90 -0.93 11.37
N ARG A 65 -3.53 -1.82 12.29
CA ARG A 65 -2.14 -2.27 12.48
C ARG A 65 -1.57 -2.89 11.22
N LEU A 66 -2.32 -3.81 10.60
CA LEU A 66 -1.89 -4.44 9.35
C LEU A 66 -1.75 -3.42 8.21
N ALA A 67 -2.66 -2.45 8.10
CA ALA A 67 -2.55 -1.38 7.10
C ALA A 67 -1.23 -0.59 7.24
N ALA A 68 -0.88 -0.20 8.47
CA ALA A 68 0.36 0.51 8.73
C ALA A 68 1.62 -0.37 8.56
N VAL A 69 1.58 -1.63 8.97
CA VAL A 69 2.72 -2.57 8.80
C VAL A 69 2.97 -2.90 7.34
N PHE A 70 1.93 -3.05 6.51
CA PHE A 70 2.10 -3.34 5.10
C PHE A 70 2.53 -2.11 4.31
N ALA A 71 1.87 -0.97 4.52
CA ALA A 71 2.09 0.20 3.68
C ALA A 71 3.27 1.09 4.15
N GLY A 72 3.51 1.19 5.46
CA GLY A 72 4.54 2.06 6.02
C GLY A 72 5.94 1.77 5.48
N PRO A 73 6.43 0.52 5.51
CA PRO A 73 7.73 0.17 4.94
C PRO A 73 7.84 0.45 3.43
N ILE A 74 6.73 0.34 2.68
CA ILE A 74 6.72 0.60 1.24
C ILE A 74 6.89 2.10 0.95
N VAL A 75 6.29 2.97 1.76
CA VAL A 75 6.53 4.43 1.68
C VAL A 75 8.01 4.74 1.90
N VAL A 76 8.60 4.17 2.95
CA VAL A 76 10.03 4.34 3.25
C VAL A 76 10.89 3.83 2.09
N TRP A 77 10.55 2.66 1.54
CA TRP A 77 11.25 2.09 0.40
C TRP A 77 11.25 3.03 -0.82
N PHE A 78 10.10 3.58 -1.22
CA PHE A 78 10.03 4.55 -2.32
C PHE A 78 10.92 5.78 -2.08
N LEU A 79 10.89 6.34 -0.87
CA LEU A 79 11.69 7.50 -0.51
C LEU A 79 13.19 7.19 -0.55
N VAL A 80 13.61 6.03 -0.05
CA VAL A 80 15.02 5.62 -0.06
C VAL A 80 15.50 5.37 -1.49
N CYS A 81 14.75 4.62 -2.30
CA CYS A 81 15.09 4.37 -3.70
C CYS A 81 15.24 5.69 -4.48
N ALA A 82 14.30 6.62 -4.30
CA ALA A 82 14.30 7.92 -4.96
C ALA A 82 15.42 8.85 -4.48
N ALA A 83 15.72 8.85 -3.18
CA ALA A 83 16.81 9.66 -2.62
C ALA A 83 18.19 9.17 -3.06
N MET A 84 18.33 7.87 -3.33
CA MET A 84 19.58 7.25 -3.75
C MET A 84 19.73 7.15 -5.28
N GLY A 85 18.72 7.47 -6.07
CA GLY A 85 18.79 7.33 -7.53
C GLY A 85 18.89 5.87 -7.97
N LEU A 86 18.23 4.94 -7.27
CA LEU A 86 18.38 3.51 -7.59
C LEU A 86 17.75 3.18 -8.96
N GLU A 87 18.33 2.22 -9.64
CA GLU A 87 17.86 1.72 -10.94
C GLU A 87 17.41 0.25 -10.80
N PRO A 88 16.17 -0.11 -11.17
CA PRO A 88 15.74 -1.50 -11.17
C PRO A 88 16.44 -2.25 -12.31
N THR A 89 17.34 -3.17 -11.98
CA THR A 89 18.11 -3.93 -12.98
C THR A 89 17.32 -5.06 -13.67
N TYR A 90 16.06 -5.28 -13.28
CA TYR A 90 15.20 -6.33 -13.83
C TYR A 90 14.25 -5.83 -14.91
N ALA A 91 14.03 -4.51 -15.01
CA ALA A 91 13.06 -3.92 -15.91
C ALA A 91 13.63 -3.79 -17.34
N THR A 92 12.77 -3.96 -18.34
CA THR A 92 13.05 -3.72 -19.75
C THR A 92 13.27 -2.22 -20.00
N GLU A 93 12.50 -1.36 -19.32
CA GLU A 93 12.72 0.08 -19.36
C GLU A 93 13.82 0.52 -18.39
N ASN A 94 14.71 1.39 -18.86
CA ASN A 94 15.70 2.04 -18.00
C ASN A 94 15.03 3.12 -17.15
N ILE A 95 14.52 2.70 -15.99
CA ILE A 95 13.89 3.56 -15.00
C ILE A 95 14.93 3.94 -13.95
N GLU A 96 14.99 5.22 -13.57
CA GLU A 96 15.77 5.68 -12.43
C GLU A 96 14.79 6.24 -11.39
N TRP A 97 14.84 5.73 -10.16
CA TRP A 97 14.03 6.25 -9.06
C TRP A 97 14.49 7.64 -8.69
N LYS A 98 13.62 8.64 -8.82
CA LYS A 98 13.91 10.04 -8.50
C LYS A 98 12.81 10.67 -7.66
N LEU A 99 13.17 11.71 -6.92
CA LEU A 99 12.20 12.62 -6.32
C LEU A 99 11.57 13.49 -7.40
N SER A 100 10.62 12.91 -8.13
CA SER A 100 9.92 13.52 -9.24
C SER A 100 8.39 13.44 -9.08
N PRO A 101 7.60 14.19 -9.88
CA PRO A 101 6.15 14.14 -9.80
C PRO A 101 5.54 12.74 -9.97
N GLU A 102 6.21 11.85 -10.69
CA GLU A 102 5.81 10.45 -10.90
C GLU A 102 5.81 9.62 -9.60
N LEU A 103 6.54 10.07 -8.58
CA LEU A 103 6.56 9.44 -7.25
C LEU A 103 5.35 9.86 -6.39
N ILE A 104 4.62 10.91 -6.76
CA ILE A 104 3.47 11.40 -5.99
C ILE A 104 2.36 10.34 -5.89
N PRO A 105 1.88 9.72 -6.99
CA PRO A 105 0.81 8.72 -6.90
C PRO A 105 1.13 7.54 -5.96
N PRO A 106 2.26 6.83 -6.09
CA PRO A 106 2.56 5.73 -5.17
C PRO A 106 2.69 6.22 -3.73
N LEU A 107 3.39 7.33 -3.47
CA LEU A 107 3.49 7.87 -2.11
C LEU A 107 2.14 8.26 -1.52
N PHE A 108 1.20 8.74 -2.35
CA PHE A 108 -0.14 9.07 -1.88
C PHE A 108 -0.93 7.83 -1.46
N PHE A 109 -1.04 6.81 -2.31
CA PHE A 109 -1.83 5.61 -1.99
C PHE A 109 -1.22 4.80 -0.84
N TRP A 110 0.09 4.55 -0.89
CA TRP A 110 0.80 3.86 0.20
C TRP A 110 0.82 4.72 1.47
N GLY A 111 1.06 6.03 1.34
CA GLY A 111 1.08 6.96 2.46
C GLY A 111 -0.26 7.08 3.17
N MET A 112 -1.37 7.19 2.43
CA MET A 112 -2.70 7.23 3.03
C MET A 112 -3.09 5.91 3.68
N THR A 113 -2.69 4.78 3.09
CA THR A 113 -2.90 3.46 3.72
C THR A 113 -2.12 3.36 5.03
N ALA A 114 -0.86 3.81 5.05
CA ALA A 114 -0.05 3.82 6.26
C ALA A 114 -0.60 4.79 7.31
N LEU A 115 -0.97 6.00 6.90
CA LEU A 115 -1.48 7.05 7.78
C LEU A 115 -2.79 6.61 8.45
N THR A 116 -3.75 6.09 7.68
CA THR A 116 -5.02 5.62 8.25
C THR A 116 -4.83 4.43 9.18
N GLY A 117 -3.86 3.55 8.88
CA GLY A 117 -3.44 2.49 9.78
C GLY A 117 -2.86 3.02 11.10
N LEU A 118 -1.97 4.00 11.04
CA LEU A 118 -1.36 4.62 12.23
C LEU A 118 -2.39 5.35 13.10
N LEU A 119 -3.30 6.11 12.47
CA LEU A 119 -4.37 6.80 13.17
C LEU A 119 -5.32 5.82 13.86
N GLY A 120 -5.57 4.64 13.27
CA GLY A 120 -6.40 3.58 13.87
C GLY A 120 -5.67 2.61 14.79
N TRP A 121 -4.34 2.67 14.89
CA TRP A 121 -3.50 1.63 15.52
C TRP A 121 -3.81 1.40 17.01
N ASN A 122 -4.15 2.48 17.72
CA ASN A 122 -4.40 2.52 19.16
C ASN A 122 -5.75 3.17 19.51
N MET A 123 -6.64 3.37 18.54
CA MET A 123 -7.99 3.86 18.83
C MET A 123 -8.75 2.73 19.53
N GLU A 124 -9.13 2.93 20.79
CA GLU A 124 -9.95 1.97 21.53
C GLU A 124 -11.23 1.68 20.74
N GLU A 125 -11.57 0.40 20.62
CA GLU A 125 -12.90 0.00 20.21
C GLU A 125 -13.81 0.46 21.35
N SER A 126 -14.59 1.52 21.12
CA SER A 126 -15.40 2.14 22.16
C SER A 126 -16.26 1.06 22.83
N THR A 127 -15.88 0.67 24.05
CA THR A 127 -16.63 -0.29 24.84
C THR A 127 -17.99 0.34 25.12
N PRO A 128 -19.11 -0.26 24.69
CA PRO A 128 -20.43 0.27 25.02
C PRO A 128 -20.54 0.33 26.55
N ALA A 129 -20.78 1.52 27.08
CA ALA A 129 -21.05 1.74 28.49
C ALA A 129 -22.43 1.15 28.84
N THR A 130 -22.52 -0.16 29.00
CA THR A 130 -23.79 -0.82 29.36
C THR A 130 -23.68 -2.00 30.31
N GLU A 131 -22.55 -2.21 30.97
CA GLU A 131 -22.46 -3.18 32.08
C GLU A 131 -21.70 -2.59 33.27
N ALA A 132 -22.42 -1.81 34.09
CA ALA A 132 -22.07 -1.49 35.47
C ALA A 132 -23.36 -1.40 36.30
#